data_AF-A0AAV5XK36-F1
#
_entry.id   AF-A0AAV5XK36-F1
#
_cell.length_a   1.000
_cell.length_b   1.000
_cell.length_c   1.000
_cell.angle_alpha   90.00
_cell.angle_beta   90.00
_cell.angle_gamma   90.00
#
_symmetry.space_group_name_H-M   'P 1'
#
loop_
_entity.id
_entity.type
_entity.pdbx_description
1 polymer ?
#
loop_
_entity_poly.entity_id
_entity_poly.type
_entity_poly.pdbx_seq_one_letter_code
_entity_poly.pdbx_strand_id
1 'polypeptide(L)'
;MDLVTVEILQKLLLGAAEEMGITLIRAAYSPNIKERRDASCAVFDAEGRVIAQAAHIPMHLSSMVDLPRVLGEAYPRRSWRPGDMFVANDPYTSAGSHLNDIAIIAPVFADGELIGFVANTAHHADVGGRVPGSESGDSTSIFQDGLRLPVARLVARGRIEDGLFRTILLNSRTPHERIGDLRAQLAANRAGSDRLRE
;
A
#
# COMPACT_ATOMS: atom_id res chain seq x y z
N MET A 1 19.16 10.21 22.37
CA MET A 1 19.33 8.74 22.36
C MET A 1 20.80 8.43 22.24
N ASP A 2 21.27 7.40 22.92
CA ASP A 2 22.61 6.86 22.71
C ASP A 2 22.67 6.01 21.42
N LEU A 3 23.89 5.69 20.97
CA LEU A 3 24.11 4.99 19.70
C LEU A 3 23.56 3.56 19.70
N VAL A 4 23.56 2.87 20.85
CA VAL A 4 23.04 1.50 20.95
C VAL A 4 21.53 1.52 20.76
N THR A 5 20.84 2.46 21.42
CA THR A 5 19.39 2.64 21.24
C THR A 5 19.02 2.97 19.80
N VAL A 6 19.76 3.86 19.13
CA VAL A 6 19.51 4.22 17.73
C VAL A 6 19.66 2.99 16.81
N GLU A 7 20.72 2.21 16.98
CA GLU A 7 20.95 1.00 16.19
C GLU A 7 19.84 -0.04 16.40
N ILE A 8 19.40 -0.26 17.65
CA ILE A 8 18.29 -1.17 17.96
C ILE A 8 17.01 -0.71 17.27
N LEU A 9 16.65 0.57 17.40
CA LEU A 9 15.45 1.12 16.77
C LEU A 9 15.51 0.99 15.25
N GLN A 10 16.66 1.26 14.64
CA GLN A 10 16.84 1.10 13.20
C GLN A 10 16.61 -0.35 12.76
N LYS A 11 17.15 -1.33 13.49
CA LYS A 11 16.94 -2.76 13.18
C LYS A 11 15.50 -3.19 13.37
N LEU A 12 14.81 -2.69 14.38
CA LEU A 12 13.39 -2.99 14.60
C LEU A 12 12.51 -2.42 13.48
N LEU A 13 12.73 -1.17 13.09
CA LEU A 13 11.98 -0.52 11.99
C LEU A 13 12.23 -1.21 10.65
N LEU A 14 13.48 -1.56 10.34
CA LEU A 14 13.81 -2.34 9.14
C LEU A 14 13.18 -3.74 9.19
N GLY A 15 13.26 -4.42 10.34
CA GLY A 15 12.63 -5.72 10.55
C GLY A 15 11.12 -5.68 10.34
N ALA A 16 10.44 -4.62 10.79
CA ALA A 16 9.03 -4.41 10.54
C ALA A 16 8.74 -4.31 9.03
N ALA A 17 9.51 -3.50 8.30
CA ALA A 17 9.34 -3.37 6.84
C ALA A 17 9.61 -4.69 6.10
N GLU A 18 10.65 -5.44 6.51
CA GLU A 18 10.98 -6.76 5.93
C GLU A 18 9.87 -7.78 6.17
N GLU A 19 9.31 -7.82 7.38
CA GLU A 19 8.21 -8.71 7.71
C GLU A 19 6.93 -8.40 6.92
N MET A 20 6.65 -7.12 6.69
CA MET A 20 5.58 -6.71 5.76
C MET A 20 5.83 -7.30 4.36
N GLY A 21 7.05 -7.15 3.83
CA GLY A 21 7.42 -7.66 2.49
C GLY A 21 7.30 -9.18 2.38
N ILE A 22 7.80 -9.91 3.38
CA ILE A 22 7.68 -11.37 3.46
C ILE A 22 6.21 -11.78 3.50
N THR A 23 5.39 -11.10 4.32
CA THR A 23 3.95 -11.36 4.43
C THR A 23 3.25 -11.15 3.10
N LEU A 24 3.53 -10.03 2.43
CA LEU A 24 2.95 -9.69 1.14
C LEU A 24 3.28 -10.76 0.08
N ILE A 25 4.57 -11.05 -0.10
CA ILE A 25 5.02 -12.02 -1.11
C ILE A 25 4.47 -13.42 -0.80
N ARG A 26 4.46 -13.85 0.47
CA ARG A 26 4.01 -15.21 0.82
C ARG A 26 2.49 -15.38 0.71
N ALA A 27 1.71 -14.35 0.98
CA ALA A 27 0.25 -14.44 0.95
C ALA A 27 -0.35 -14.12 -0.43
N ALA A 28 0.40 -13.48 -1.34
CA ALA A 28 -0.07 -13.13 -2.67
C ALA A 28 -0.37 -14.36 -3.55
N TYR A 29 -1.27 -14.15 -4.51
CA TYR A 29 -1.76 -15.16 -5.43
C TYR A 29 -1.16 -14.98 -6.83
N SER A 30 -0.99 -13.73 -7.29
CA SER A 30 -0.47 -13.50 -8.64
C SER A 30 1.03 -13.78 -8.73
N PRO A 31 1.51 -14.30 -9.88
CA PRO A 31 2.94 -14.49 -10.13
C PRO A 31 3.75 -13.18 -10.05
N ASN A 32 3.15 -12.02 -10.35
CA ASN A 32 3.82 -10.73 -10.27
C ASN A 32 4.31 -10.44 -8.84
N ILE A 33 3.46 -10.67 -7.84
CA ILE A 33 3.85 -10.41 -6.45
C ILE A 33 4.56 -11.63 -5.85
N LYS A 34 4.04 -12.83 -6.11
CA LYS A 34 4.50 -14.08 -5.48
C LYS A 34 5.90 -14.50 -5.96
N GLU A 35 6.14 -14.42 -7.27
CA GLU A 35 7.35 -14.96 -7.90
C GLU A 35 8.30 -13.83 -8.33
N ARG A 36 7.78 -12.81 -9.02
CA ARG A 36 8.59 -11.66 -9.46
C ARG A 36 8.91 -10.68 -8.33
N ARG A 37 8.15 -10.73 -7.22
CA ARG A 37 8.31 -9.84 -6.07
C ARG A 37 8.18 -8.38 -6.46
N ASP A 38 7.24 -8.10 -7.36
CA ASP A 38 6.93 -6.78 -7.87
C ASP A 38 6.08 -6.00 -6.85
N ALA A 39 6.68 -5.73 -5.70
CA ALA A 39 6.06 -5.06 -4.57
C ALA A 39 7.13 -4.47 -3.64
N SER A 40 6.77 -3.43 -2.89
CA SER A 40 7.63 -2.83 -1.86
C SER A 40 6.81 -2.45 -0.62
N CYS A 41 7.45 -2.44 0.54
CA CYS A 41 6.85 -2.03 1.81
C CYS A 41 7.67 -0.91 2.44
N ALA A 42 7.00 0.02 3.11
CA ALA A 42 7.63 1.16 3.76
C ALA A 42 6.94 1.48 5.10
N VAL A 43 7.75 1.98 6.03
CA VAL A 43 7.36 2.49 7.33
C VAL A 43 7.69 3.98 7.36
N PHE A 44 6.76 4.77 7.90
CA PHE A 44 6.83 6.21 7.98
C PHE A 44 6.64 6.67 9.41
N ASP A 45 7.28 7.78 9.78
CA ASP A 45 6.98 8.46 11.05
C ASP A 45 5.64 9.22 11.01
N ALA A 46 5.25 9.82 12.14
CA ALA A 46 3.98 10.55 12.28
C ALA A 46 3.87 11.81 11.39
N GLU A 47 5.01 12.31 10.90
CA GLU A 47 5.09 13.41 9.93
C GLU A 47 4.99 12.91 8.48
N GLY A 48 5.04 11.59 8.26
CA GLY A 48 4.96 10.97 6.94
C GLY A 48 6.31 10.86 6.23
N ARG A 49 7.43 10.97 6.94
CA ARG A 49 8.76 10.73 6.36
C ARG A 49 9.07 9.25 6.41
N VAL A 50 9.67 8.71 5.35
CA VAL A 50 10.10 7.31 5.29
C VAL A 50 11.24 7.10 6.29
N ILE A 51 11.08 6.12 7.19
CA ILE A 51 12.07 5.77 8.22
C ILE A 51 12.62 4.34 8.07
N ALA A 52 11.90 3.45 7.39
CA ALA A 52 12.38 2.14 6.99
C ALA A 52 11.67 1.67 5.72
N GLN A 53 12.36 0.86 4.92
CA GLN A 53 11.82 0.33 3.69
C GLN A 53 12.37 -1.07 3.41
N ALA A 54 11.47 -2.00 3.10
CA ALA A 54 11.82 -3.23 2.40
C ALA A 54 11.67 -2.97 0.91
N ALA A 55 12.76 -2.47 0.33
CA ALA A 55 12.82 -2.14 -1.10
C ALA A 55 13.18 -3.39 -1.89
N HIS A 56 12.28 -3.85 -2.75
CA HIS A 56 12.65 -4.74 -3.85
C HIS A 56 12.81 -3.96 -5.16
N ILE A 57 12.17 -2.79 -5.27
CA ILE A 57 12.16 -1.94 -6.48
C ILE A 57 12.17 -0.46 -6.07
N PRO A 58 13.21 0.33 -6.43
CA PRO A 58 13.33 1.74 -6.04
C PRO A 58 12.18 2.64 -6.49
N MET A 59 11.61 2.39 -7.68
CA MET A 59 10.50 3.17 -8.25
C MET A 59 9.26 3.16 -7.35
N HIS A 60 9.00 2.05 -6.66
CA HIS A 60 7.90 1.95 -5.70
C HIS A 60 8.01 2.93 -4.53
N LEU A 61 9.24 3.28 -4.12
CA LEU A 61 9.43 4.26 -3.04
C LEU A 61 8.87 5.61 -3.47
N SER A 62 9.23 6.06 -4.67
CA SER A 62 8.76 7.33 -5.24
C SER A 62 7.23 7.39 -5.29
N SER A 63 6.58 6.26 -5.59
CA SER A 63 5.12 6.14 -5.61
C SER A 63 4.47 6.19 -4.21
N MET A 64 5.20 5.89 -3.13
CA MET A 64 4.64 5.81 -1.78
C MET A 64 4.95 7.02 -0.89
N VAL A 65 6.02 7.78 -1.17
CA VAL A 65 6.51 8.87 -0.29
C VAL A 65 5.44 9.93 -0.01
N ASP A 66 4.59 10.22 -1.00
CA ASP A 66 3.54 11.24 -0.89
C ASP A 66 2.23 10.73 -0.24
N LEU A 67 2.06 9.42 -0.06
CA LEU A 67 0.79 8.85 0.45
C LEU A 67 0.34 9.44 1.79
N PRO A 68 1.21 9.64 2.82
CA PRO A 68 0.77 10.26 4.07
C PRO A 68 0.25 11.69 3.88
N ARG A 69 0.88 12.46 2.97
CA ARG A 69 0.47 13.84 2.66
C ARG A 69 -0.88 13.85 1.96
N VAL A 70 -1.04 13.09 0.88
CA VAL A 70 -2.31 13.02 0.13
C VAL A 70 -3.43 12.48 1.02
N LEU A 71 -3.14 11.49 1.87
CA LEU A 71 -4.11 11.01 2.85
C LEU A 71 -4.59 12.12 3.79
N GLY A 72 -3.67 12.97 4.27
CA GLY A 72 -3.99 14.14 5.10
C GLY A 72 -4.81 15.22 4.39
N GLU A 73 -4.62 15.38 3.08
CA GLU A 73 -5.39 16.30 2.24
C GLU A 73 -6.82 15.77 1.99
N ALA A 74 -6.97 14.48 1.72
CA ALA A 74 -8.26 13.84 1.45
C ALA A 74 -9.08 13.54 2.71
N TYR A 75 -8.42 13.18 3.82
CA TYR A 75 -9.05 12.81 5.08
C TYR A 75 -8.38 13.57 6.23
N PRO A 76 -9.12 14.41 6.97
CA PRO A 76 -8.52 15.15 8.08
C PRO A 76 -8.04 14.17 9.16
N ARG A 77 -6.86 14.42 9.76
CA ARG A 77 -6.23 13.53 10.75
C ARG A 77 -7.17 13.02 11.84
N ARG A 78 -8.07 13.89 12.33
CA ARG A 78 -9.10 13.56 13.36
C ARG A 78 -10.10 12.47 12.94
N SER A 79 -10.19 12.14 11.65
CA SER A 79 -11.11 11.13 11.11
C SER A 79 -10.51 9.72 11.09
N TRP A 80 -9.18 9.60 11.18
CA TRP A 80 -8.47 8.33 11.13
C TRP A 80 -8.69 7.54 12.42
N ARG A 81 -8.84 6.23 12.30
CA ARG A 81 -8.98 5.32 13.44
C ARG A 81 -7.99 4.16 13.33
N PRO A 82 -7.58 3.57 14.47
CA PRO A 82 -6.83 2.32 14.45
C PRO A 82 -7.52 1.26 13.59
N GLY A 83 -6.76 0.62 12.70
CA GLY A 83 -7.26 -0.40 11.77
C GLY A 83 -7.90 0.15 10.50
N ASP A 84 -7.94 1.46 10.28
CA ASP A 84 -8.27 2.02 8.97
C ASP A 84 -7.14 1.77 7.97
N MET A 85 -7.49 1.52 6.70
CA MET A 85 -6.54 1.42 5.59
C MET A 85 -7.12 2.09 4.34
N PHE A 86 -6.27 2.75 3.57
CA PHE A 86 -6.64 3.54 2.41
C PHE A 86 -5.89 3.04 1.18
N VAL A 87 -6.59 2.97 0.05
CA VAL A 87 -6.07 2.53 -1.24
C VAL A 87 -5.88 3.72 -2.18
N ALA A 88 -4.92 3.60 -3.10
CA ALA A 88 -4.59 4.61 -4.10
C ALA A 88 -3.87 3.96 -5.29
N ASN A 89 -4.06 4.47 -6.51
CA ASN A 89 -3.19 4.16 -7.66
C ASN A 89 -3.13 5.28 -8.70
N ASP A 90 -3.88 6.37 -8.54
CA ASP A 90 -3.92 7.45 -9.52
C ASP A 90 -2.61 8.26 -9.51
N PRO A 91 -1.83 8.26 -10.61
CA PRO A 91 -0.53 8.94 -10.67
C PRO A 91 -0.64 10.45 -10.47
N TYR A 92 -1.80 11.03 -10.78
CA TYR A 92 -2.02 12.46 -10.70
C TYR A 92 -2.40 12.96 -9.31
N THR A 93 -3.13 12.16 -8.53
CA THR A 93 -3.71 12.62 -7.27
C THR A 93 -3.20 11.90 -6.03
N SER A 94 -2.69 10.67 -6.16
CA SER A 94 -2.44 9.81 -5.01
C SER A 94 -1.05 9.20 -4.94
N ALA A 95 -0.16 9.67 -5.81
CA ALA A 95 1.18 9.15 -6.05
C ALA A 95 1.17 7.70 -6.59
N GLY A 96 2.02 7.44 -7.57
CA GLY A 96 1.95 6.24 -8.39
C GLY A 96 2.72 6.43 -9.69
N SER A 97 3.38 5.37 -10.15
CA SER A 97 4.06 5.29 -11.43
C SER A 97 3.07 5.05 -12.58
N HIS A 98 2.10 4.16 -12.35
CA HIS A 98 1.02 3.77 -13.26
C HIS A 98 -0.11 3.09 -12.48
N LEU A 99 -1.24 2.79 -13.14
CA LEU A 99 -2.45 2.29 -12.47
C LEU A 99 -2.33 0.86 -11.90
N ASN A 100 -1.39 0.07 -12.41
CA ASN A 100 -1.19 -1.31 -11.93
C ASN A 100 -0.55 -1.37 -10.55
N ASP A 101 0.19 -0.33 -10.17
CA ASP A 101 0.75 -0.17 -8.83
C ASP A 101 -0.33 0.33 -7.89
N ILE A 102 -0.98 -0.61 -7.20
CA ILE A 102 -1.96 -0.27 -6.17
C ILE A 102 -1.25 -0.15 -4.83
N ALA A 103 -1.27 1.05 -4.28
CA ALA A 103 -0.77 1.32 -2.94
C ALA A 103 -1.86 1.18 -1.88
N ILE A 104 -1.49 0.68 -0.70
CA ILE A 104 -2.31 0.70 0.50
C ILE A 104 -1.51 1.28 1.66
N ILE A 105 -2.06 2.30 2.31
CA ILE A 105 -1.48 2.96 3.50
C ILE A 105 -2.39 2.78 4.72
N ALA A 106 -1.80 2.60 5.90
CA ALA A 106 -2.49 2.51 7.17
C ALA A 106 -1.85 3.44 8.22
N PRO A 107 -2.61 4.36 8.85
CA PRO A 107 -2.14 5.08 10.02
C PRO A 107 -2.04 4.14 11.22
N VAL A 108 -0.94 4.23 11.97
CA VAL A 108 -0.64 3.38 13.12
C VAL A 108 -0.70 4.21 14.40
N PHE A 109 -1.38 3.68 15.40
CA PHE A 109 -1.60 4.34 16.68
C PHE A 109 -1.09 3.50 17.84
N ALA A 110 -0.59 4.16 18.89
CA ALA A 110 -0.31 3.61 20.20
C ALA A 110 -0.84 4.59 21.26
N ASP A 111 -1.50 4.08 22.30
CA ASP A 111 -2.10 4.88 23.38
C ASP A 111 -3.01 6.03 22.92
N GLY A 112 -3.67 5.85 21.76
CA GLY A 112 -4.56 6.86 21.16
C GLY A 112 -3.86 7.91 20.30
N GLU A 113 -2.53 7.93 20.26
CA GLU A 113 -1.72 8.85 19.49
C GLU A 113 -1.23 8.22 18.18
N LEU A 114 -1.12 9.03 17.13
CA LEU A 114 -0.55 8.60 15.85
C LEU A 114 0.97 8.50 16.00
N ILE A 115 1.52 7.30 15.83
CA ILE A 115 2.96 7.05 15.92
C ILE A 115 3.64 6.96 14.54
N GLY A 116 2.87 6.75 13.47
CA GLY A 116 3.41 6.65 12.13
C GLY A 116 2.44 6.03 11.13
N PHE A 117 2.98 5.58 10.00
CA PHE A 117 2.24 4.88 8.97
C PHE A 117 3.00 3.66 8.48
N VAL A 118 2.25 2.70 7.97
CA VAL A 118 2.80 1.63 7.14
C VAL A 118 2.13 1.69 5.78
N ALA A 119 2.90 1.47 4.73
CA ALA A 119 2.35 1.36 3.40
C ALA A 119 3.03 0.24 2.61
N ASN A 120 2.32 -0.28 1.64
CA ASN A 120 2.90 -1.11 0.60
C ASN A 120 2.32 -0.72 -0.75
N THR A 121 3.06 -1.03 -1.80
CA THR A 121 2.58 -1.03 -3.17
C THR A 121 2.90 -2.37 -3.79
N ALA A 122 2.02 -2.82 -4.68
CA ALA A 122 2.20 -4.06 -5.42
C ALA A 122 1.70 -3.89 -6.84
N HIS A 123 2.43 -4.45 -7.80
CA HIS A 123 2.07 -4.43 -9.20
C HIS A 123 1.05 -5.52 -9.50
N HIS A 124 -0.13 -5.14 -9.94
CA HIS A 124 -1.16 -6.08 -10.33
C HIS A 124 -1.35 -6.16 -11.84
N ALA A 125 -1.36 -7.38 -12.36
CA ALA A 125 -1.29 -7.63 -13.81
C ALA A 125 -2.48 -7.12 -14.63
N ASP A 126 -3.62 -6.77 -14.04
CA ASP A 126 -4.79 -6.25 -14.78
C ASP A 126 -5.68 -5.36 -13.92
N VAL A 127 -5.82 -4.09 -14.29
CA VAL A 127 -6.70 -3.10 -13.63
C VAL A 127 -7.86 -2.65 -14.52
N GLY A 128 -8.23 -3.45 -15.53
CA GLY A 128 -9.38 -3.15 -16.39
C GLY A 128 -9.13 -2.15 -17.51
N GLY A 129 -7.87 -1.96 -17.91
CA GLY A 129 -7.50 -1.17 -19.09
C GLY A 129 -8.09 -1.74 -20.39
N ARG A 130 -7.95 -1.00 -21.49
CA ARG A 130 -8.54 -1.31 -22.81
C ARG A 130 -8.14 -2.69 -23.33
N VAL A 131 -6.92 -3.13 -23.05
CA VAL A 131 -6.39 -4.45 -23.44
C VAL A 131 -6.20 -5.33 -22.19
N PRO A 132 -6.32 -6.67 -22.32
CA PRO A 132 -5.93 -7.57 -21.24
C PRO A 132 -4.43 -7.47 -20.93
N GLY A 133 -4.10 -7.42 -19.65
CA GLY A 133 -2.72 -7.31 -19.18
C GLY A 133 -2.44 -5.98 -18.48
N SER A 134 -1.15 -5.72 -18.25
CA SER A 134 -0.73 -4.62 -17.38
C SER A 134 -1.04 -3.26 -17.99
N GLU A 135 -0.34 -2.93 -19.07
CA GLU A 135 -0.39 -1.61 -19.73
C GLU A 135 -0.55 -1.79 -21.24
N SER A 136 -1.16 -0.79 -21.91
CA SER A 136 -1.23 -0.72 -23.37
C SER A 136 -0.15 0.22 -23.89
N GLY A 137 0.70 -0.26 -24.80
CA GLY A 137 1.81 0.55 -25.36
C GLY A 137 1.38 1.69 -26.30
N ASP A 138 0.10 1.74 -26.64
CA ASP A 138 -0.54 2.67 -27.58
C ASP A 138 -1.68 3.48 -26.94
N SER A 139 -1.79 3.46 -25.60
CA SER A 139 -2.72 4.34 -24.88
C SER A 139 -2.36 5.81 -25.11
N THR A 140 -3.36 6.62 -25.46
CA THR A 140 -3.25 8.08 -25.63
C THR A 140 -3.92 8.86 -24.52
N SER A 141 -4.60 8.16 -23.60
CA SER A 141 -5.30 8.75 -22.47
C SER A 141 -5.32 7.78 -21.29
N ILE A 142 -5.11 8.28 -20.07
CA ILE A 142 -5.16 7.46 -18.85
C ILE A 142 -6.51 6.74 -18.65
N PHE A 143 -7.59 7.26 -19.24
CA PHE A 143 -8.90 6.62 -19.19
C PHE A 143 -8.96 5.30 -20.00
N GLN A 144 -7.91 5.00 -20.77
CA GLN A 144 -7.73 3.73 -21.48
C GLN A 144 -6.93 2.71 -20.64
N ASP A 145 -6.27 3.14 -19.56
CA ASP A 145 -5.36 2.29 -18.78
C ASP A 145 -6.08 1.56 -17.63
N GLY A 146 -7.34 1.90 -17.36
CA GLY A 146 -8.21 1.15 -16.45
C GLY A 146 -8.64 1.95 -15.24
N LEU A 147 -8.85 1.24 -14.13
CA LEU A 147 -9.42 1.78 -12.91
C LEU A 147 -8.44 2.75 -12.23
N ARG A 148 -8.86 4.02 -12.14
CA ARG A 148 -8.20 5.06 -11.36
C ARG A 148 -8.84 5.16 -9.98
N LEU A 149 -8.04 4.97 -8.95
CA LEU A 149 -8.41 5.03 -7.55
C LEU A 149 -7.79 6.28 -6.94
N PRO A 150 -8.60 7.26 -6.50
CA PRO A 150 -8.10 8.30 -5.62
C PRO A 150 -7.72 7.67 -4.26
N VAL A 151 -7.17 8.47 -3.35
CA VAL A 151 -7.08 8.03 -1.95
C VAL A 151 -8.49 7.78 -1.41
N ALA A 152 -8.79 6.51 -1.13
CA ALA A 152 -10.10 6.08 -0.68
C ALA A 152 -9.98 5.07 0.46
N ARG A 153 -10.86 5.15 1.45
CA ARG A 153 -10.84 4.18 2.57
C ARG A 153 -11.29 2.81 2.07
N LEU A 154 -10.41 1.81 2.18
CA LEU A 154 -10.66 0.42 1.80
C LEU A 154 -11.01 -0.45 3.02
N VAL A 155 -10.49 -0.09 4.20
CA VAL A 155 -10.78 -0.75 5.46
C VAL A 155 -11.16 0.31 6.48
N ALA A 156 -12.28 0.11 7.17
CA ALA A 156 -12.71 0.92 8.29
C ALA A 156 -12.66 0.08 9.58
N ARG A 157 -11.82 0.48 10.53
CA ARG A 157 -11.66 -0.19 11.84
C ARG A 157 -11.51 -1.71 11.72
N GLY A 158 -10.64 -2.14 10.81
CA GLY A 158 -10.35 -3.57 10.55
C GLY A 158 -11.36 -4.30 9.65
N ARG A 159 -12.45 -3.66 9.21
CA ARG A 159 -13.45 -4.26 8.31
C ARG A 159 -13.33 -3.70 6.90
N ILE A 160 -13.28 -4.57 5.90
CA ILE A 160 -13.22 -4.18 4.49
C ILE A 160 -14.53 -3.48 4.09
N GLU A 161 -14.41 -2.34 3.41
CA GLU A 161 -15.53 -1.59 2.83
C GLU A 161 -15.97 -2.30 1.53
N ASP A 162 -17.05 -3.09 1.61
CA ASP A 162 -17.49 -4.02 0.54
C ASP A 162 -17.71 -3.33 -0.82
N GLY A 163 -18.29 -2.12 -0.82
CA GLY A 163 -18.59 -1.38 -2.04
C GLY A 163 -17.35 -1.08 -2.87
N LEU A 164 -16.35 -0.43 -2.28
CA LEU A 164 -15.10 -0.11 -2.98
C LEU A 164 -14.33 -1.38 -3.33
N PHE A 165 -14.25 -2.34 -2.41
CA PHE A 165 -13.56 -3.60 -2.66
C PHE A 165 -14.14 -4.32 -3.88
N ARG A 166 -15.46 -4.50 -3.94
CA ARG A 166 -16.14 -5.11 -5.09
C ARG A 166 -16.02 -4.29 -6.37
N THR A 167 -15.93 -2.97 -6.27
CA THR A 167 -15.72 -2.09 -7.43
C THR A 167 -14.34 -2.36 -8.05
N ILE A 168 -13.30 -2.52 -7.23
CA ILE A 168 -11.96 -2.90 -7.71
C ILE A 168 -12.00 -4.28 -8.38
N LEU A 169 -12.67 -5.25 -7.75
CA LEU A 169 -12.76 -6.62 -8.30
C LEU A 169 -13.52 -6.68 -9.62
N LEU A 170 -14.63 -5.96 -9.74
CA LEU A 170 -15.47 -5.94 -10.95
C LEU A 170 -14.71 -5.41 -12.16
N ASN A 171 -13.76 -4.49 -11.93
CA ASN A 171 -12.95 -3.88 -12.98
C ASN A 171 -11.63 -4.63 -13.22
N SER A 172 -11.51 -5.89 -12.79
CA SER A 172 -10.36 -6.73 -13.10
C SER A 172 -10.79 -7.98 -13.86
N ARG A 173 -10.00 -8.37 -14.86
CA ARG A 173 -10.17 -9.63 -15.59
C ARG A 173 -9.77 -10.85 -14.75
N THR A 174 -9.02 -10.65 -13.66
CA THR A 174 -8.57 -11.72 -12.74
C THR A 174 -9.04 -11.47 -11.30
N PRO A 175 -10.36 -11.40 -11.03
CA PRO A 175 -10.89 -11.01 -9.72
C PRO A 175 -10.48 -11.98 -8.59
N HIS A 176 -10.28 -13.27 -8.88
CA HIS A 176 -9.83 -14.25 -7.86
C HIS A 176 -8.40 -14.00 -7.40
N GLU A 177 -7.47 -13.73 -8.33
CA GLU A 177 -6.10 -13.33 -8.00
C GLU A 177 -6.13 -12.00 -7.25
N ARG A 178 -6.92 -11.04 -7.74
CA ARG A 178 -7.07 -9.71 -7.13
C ARG A 178 -7.52 -9.76 -5.67
N ILE A 179 -8.45 -10.65 -5.32
CA ILE A 179 -8.88 -10.84 -3.93
C ILE A 179 -7.70 -11.27 -3.07
N GLY A 180 -6.92 -12.24 -3.53
CA GLY A 180 -5.75 -12.76 -2.82
C GLY A 180 -4.69 -11.68 -2.61
N ASP A 181 -4.34 -10.96 -3.68
CA ASP A 181 -3.31 -9.93 -3.65
C ASP A 181 -3.69 -8.74 -2.78
N LEU A 182 -4.91 -8.21 -2.91
CA LEU A 182 -5.37 -7.12 -2.04
C LEU A 182 -5.37 -7.57 -0.57
N ARG A 183 -5.82 -8.79 -0.27
CA ARG A 183 -5.77 -9.33 1.11
C ARG A 183 -4.34 -9.49 1.60
N ALA A 184 -3.41 -9.88 0.74
CA ALA A 184 -1.99 -9.94 1.06
C ALA A 184 -1.42 -8.56 1.41
N GLN A 185 -1.78 -7.52 0.66
CA GLN A 185 -1.41 -6.13 0.96
C GLN A 185 -2.01 -5.65 2.30
N LEU A 186 -3.27 -5.99 2.59
CA LEU A 186 -3.88 -5.68 3.89
C LEU A 186 -3.18 -6.42 5.03
N ALA A 187 -2.82 -7.69 4.84
CA ALA A 187 -2.11 -8.50 5.84
C ALA A 187 -0.70 -7.97 6.11
N ALA A 188 0.02 -7.54 5.06
CA ALA A 188 1.33 -6.91 5.19
C ALA A 188 1.25 -5.65 6.06
N ASN A 189 0.31 -4.75 5.78
CA ASN A 189 0.13 -3.55 6.61
C ASN A 189 -0.28 -3.89 8.06
N ARG A 190 -1.03 -4.97 8.30
CA ARG A 190 -1.31 -5.41 9.68
C ARG A 190 -0.04 -5.84 10.39
N ALA A 191 0.78 -6.70 9.77
CA ALA A 191 2.05 -7.15 10.35
C ALA A 191 2.96 -5.97 10.71
N GLY A 192 3.15 -5.01 9.79
CA GLY A 192 3.93 -3.81 10.07
C GLY A 192 3.34 -2.93 11.17
N SER A 193 2.00 -2.78 11.19
CA SER A 193 1.32 -2.02 12.25
C SER A 193 1.48 -2.65 13.62
N ASP A 194 1.44 -3.98 13.69
CA ASP A 194 1.58 -4.71 14.96
C ASP A 194 3.04 -4.59 15.46
N ARG A 195 4.02 -4.73 14.58
CA ARG A 195 5.45 -4.51 14.88
C ARG A 195 5.79 -3.12 15.39
N LEU A 196 5.12 -2.09 14.87
CA LEU A 196 5.32 -0.71 15.33
C LEU A 196 4.75 -0.43 16.73
N ARG A 197 3.83 -1.27 17.22
CA ARG A 197 3.23 -1.14 18.55
C ARG A 197 3.96 -1.93 19.63
N GLU A 198 4.82 -2.88 19.24
CA GLU A 198 5.70 -3.64 20.14
C GLU A 198 6.84 -2.75 20.68
#